data_AF-A0A1H3E190-F1
#
_entry.id   AF-A0A1H3E190-F1
#
_cell.length_a   1.000
_cell.length_b   1.000
_cell.length_c   1.000
_cell.angle_alpha   90.00
_cell.angle_beta   90.00
_cell.angle_gamma   90.00
#
_symmetry.space_group_name_H-M   'P 1'
#
loop_
_entity.id
_entity.type
_entity.pdbx_description
1 polymer ?
#
loop_
_entity_poly.entity_id
_entity_poly.type
_entity_poly.pdbx_seq_one_letter_code
_entity_poly.pdbx_strand_id
1 'polypeptide(L)'
;MADPAADAPAAPDAAMDAVTEAGDRPPSLPAIAIELAVEDERWAEALGGDGGLEALAAEAAALALVAAGVAAEGRSISVLFADDDTVARLNESFRGKAAPTNVLSWPAHELRAEAEGRADGARPSAPPPPETDGPWGGEPDSLGDVALAWETVAAEAEAQGIALADHVRHLGLHGVLHLLGYDHERDGDARLMEGLESEALLAAGRADPYLAQSMPADETPGKIPKKARPRAGAKKARSDGR
;
A
#
# COMPACT_ATOMS: atom_id res chain seq x y z
N MET A 1 -42.64 31.29 63.16
CA MET A 1 -42.54 29.85 63.48
C MET A 1 -41.66 29.25 62.42
N ALA A 2 -40.48 28.82 62.83
CA ALA A 2 -39.44 28.27 61.98
C ALA A 2 -39.68 26.76 61.89
N ASP A 3 -39.76 26.22 60.67
CA ASP A 3 -39.69 24.79 60.41
C ASP A 3 -38.31 24.45 59.81
N PRO A 4 -37.72 23.29 60.15
CA PRO A 4 -36.30 23.04 60.02
C PRO A 4 -35.92 22.12 58.83
N ALA A 5 -34.63 22.18 58.49
CA ALA A 5 -33.78 21.09 58.00
C ALA A 5 -34.28 20.23 56.81
N ALA A 6 -33.79 20.57 55.62
CA ALA A 6 -33.48 19.58 54.58
C ALA A 6 -31.96 19.50 54.44
N ASP A 7 -31.42 18.46 55.07
CA ASP A 7 -30.02 18.03 55.05
C ASP A 7 -29.69 17.48 53.66
N ALA A 8 -28.69 18.05 53.00
CA ALA A 8 -28.23 17.61 51.68
C ALA A 8 -27.08 16.63 51.87
N PRO A 9 -27.18 15.36 51.44
CA PRO A 9 -26.01 14.50 51.42
C PRO A 9 -25.09 14.87 50.26
N ALA A 10 -23.87 15.24 50.63
CA ALA A 10 -22.73 15.41 49.75
C ALA A 10 -22.49 14.15 48.88
N ALA A 11 -22.21 14.36 47.60
CA ALA A 11 -21.68 13.33 46.72
C ALA A 11 -20.23 12.98 47.15
N PRO A 12 -19.87 11.71 47.33
CA PRO A 12 -18.49 11.33 47.53
C PRO A 12 -17.74 11.37 46.20
N ASP A 13 -16.64 12.10 46.21
CA ASP A 13 -15.53 12.02 45.27
C ASP A 13 -14.88 10.63 45.35
N ALA A 14 -14.74 9.96 44.22
CA ALA A 14 -13.87 8.81 44.05
C ALA A 14 -13.55 8.65 42.55
N ALA A 15 -12.37 9.15 42.20
CA ALA A 15 -11.63 8.75 41.02
C ALA A 15 -11.73 7.25 40.76
N MET A 16 -12.14 6.90 39.55
CA MET A 16 -11.63 5.72 38.88
C MET A 16 -11.06 6.20 37.55
N ASP A 17 -9.75 6.41 37.58
CA ASP A 17 -8.88 6.37 36.41
C ASP A 17 -9.21 5.10 35.62
N ALA A 18 -9.91 5.26 34.51
CA ALA A 18 -9.84 4.29 33.43
C ALA A 18 -8.56 4.60 32.65
N VAL A 19 -7.46 4.04 33.14
CA VAL A 19 -6.27 3.74 32.35
C VAL A 19 -6.76 3.04 31.08
N THR A 20 -6.80 3.79 29.98
CA THR A 20 -6.81 3.18 28.66
C THR A 20 -5.36 2.85 28.37
N GLU A 21 -5.01 1.58 28.61
CA GLU A 21 -3.71 1.05 28.27
C GLU A 21 -3.42 1.30 26.79
N ALA A 22 -2.24 1.84 26.54
CA ALA A 22 -1.60 1.86 25.24
C ALA A 22 -1.30 0.42 24.83
N GLY A 23 -2.24 -0.20 24.12
CA GLY A 23 -2.10 -1.53 23.53
C GLY A 23 -2.84 -1.56 22.21
N ASP A 24 -2.08 -1.66 21.12
CA ASP A 24 -2.53 -1.90 19.75
C ASP A 24 -3.03 -0.68 18.95
N ARG A 25 -2.36 0.47 19.08
CA ARG A 25 -2.29 1.39 17.93
C ARG A 25 -1.16 0.90 17.02
N PRO A 26 -1.40 0.64 15.72
CA PRO A 26 -0.30 0.39 14.81
C PRO A 26 0.71 1.54 14.92
N PRO A 27 2.02 1.27 14.87
CA PRO A 27 3.02 2.34 14.93
C PRO A 27 2.67 3.39 13.88
N SER A 28 2.68 4.67 14.28
CA SER A 28 2.49 5.75 13.32
C SER A 28 3.59 5.66 12.27
N LEU A 29 3.22 5.66 10.99
CA LEU A 29 4.17 5.69 9.89
C LEU A 29 5.12 6.89 10.04
N PRO A 30 6.40 6.74 9.66
CA PRO A 30 7.34 7.84 9.72
C PRO A 30 6.93 8.93 8.72
N ALA A 31 7.12 10.20 9.11
CA ALA A 31 6.80 11.33 8.24
C ALA A 31 7.87 11.48 7.14
N ILE A 32 7.41 11.76 5.92
CA ILE A 32 8.22 12.10 4.74
C ILE A 32 7.61 13.34 4.09
N ALA A 33 8.44 14.22 3.54
CA ALA A 33 7.95 15.39 2.80
C ALA A 33 7.44 15.00 1.40
N ILE A 34 6.29 15.54 1.00
CA ILE A 34 5.70 15.31 -0.32
C ILE A 34 5.65 16.64 -1.08
N GLU A 35 6.26 16.67 -2.26
CA GLU A 35 6.07 17.74 -3.23
C GLU A 35 4.96 17.33 -4.21
N LEU A 36 3.74 17.82 -3.95
CA LEU A 36 2.56 17.43 -4.71
C LEU A 36 2.33 18.36 -5.92
N ALA A 37 2.11 17.75 -7.09
CA ALA A 37 1.59 18.43 -8.28
C ALA A 37 0.33 17.71 -8.79
N VAL A 38 -0.74 18.46 -9.00
CA VAL A 38 -2.01 17.95 -9.53
C VAL A 38 -2.33 18.70 -10.82
N GLU A 39 -2.27 18.01 -11.95
CA GLU A 39 -2.58 18.56 -13.27
C GLU A 39 -3.98 18.19 -13.76
N ASP A 40 -4.60 17.17 -13.16
CA ASP A 40 -5.96 16.76 -13.46
C ASP A 40 -6.86 16.79 -12.22
N GLU A 41 -7.94 17.58 -12.31
CA GLU A 41 -8.86 17.84 -11.18
C GLU A 41 -9.62 16.60 -10.69
N ARG A 42 -9.78 15.57 -11.54
CA ARG A 42 -10.50 14.33 -11.19
C ARG A 42 -9.84 13.61 -10.02
N TRP A 43 -8.52 13.71 -9.89
CA TRP A 43 -7.77 13.19 -8.76
C TRP A 43 -8.24 13.80 -7.44
N ALA A 44 -8.24 15.13 -7.37
CA ALA A 44 -8.64 15.88 -6.19
C ALA A 44 -10.12 15.64 -5.86
N GLU A 45 -10.99 15.62 -6.87
CA GLU A 45 -12.42 15.34 -6.67
C GLU A 45 -12.68 13.95 -6.08
N ALA A 46 -11.95 12.92 -6.54
CA ALA A 46 -12.19 11.55 -6.13
C ALA A 46 -11.53 11.17 -4.80
N LEU A 47 -10.41 11.80 -4.45
CA LEU A 47 -9.54 11.35 -3.34
C LEU A 47 -9.42 12.37 -2.20
N GLY A 48 -10.33 13.33 -2.11
CA GLY A 48 -10.45 14.21 -0.94
C GLY A 48 -9.62 15.49 -1.03
N GLY A 49 -9.45 16.02 -2.23
CA GLY A 49 -8.66 17.20 -2.54
C GLY A 49 -7.15 16.95 -2.46
N ASP A 50 -6.37 18.01 -2.63
CA ASP A 50 -4.90 17.97 -2.57
C ASP A 50 -4.39 17.36 -1.26
N GLY A 51 -5.04 17.68 -0.12
CA GLY A 51 -4.66 17.10 1.18
C GLY A 51 -4.92 15.60 1.29
N GLY A 52 -5.92 15.07 0.59
CA GLY A 52 -6.16 13.63 0.52
C GLY A 52 -5.14 12.91 -0.38
N LEU A 53 -4.77 13.54 -1.50
CA LEU A 53 -3.70 13.05 -2.38
C LEU A 53 -2.33 13.06 -1.70
N GLU A 54 -2.00 14.14 -0.99
CA GLU A 54 -0.76 14.28 -0.22
C GLU A 54 -0.69 13.20 0.88
N ALA A 55 -1.79 12.97 1.61
CA ALA A 55 -1.84 11.94 2.64
C ALA A 55 -1.67 10.53 2.06
N LEU A 56 -2.26 10.24 0.89
CA LEU A 56 -2.09 8.97 0.18
C LEU A 56 -0.64 8.76 -0.27
N ALA A 57 -0.03 9.78 -0.87
CA ALA A 57 1.36 9.76 -1.30
C ALA A 57 2.31 9.56 -0.11
N ALA A 58 2.10 10.29 0.98
CA ALA A 58 2.88 10.16 2.22
C ALA A 58 2.75 8.76 2.84
N GLU A 59 1.53 8.21 2.92
CA GLU A 59 1.29 6.85 3.42
C GLU A 59 2.04 5.82 2.56
N ALA A 60 1.89 5.88 1.23
CA ALA A 60 2.54 4.95 0.30
C ALA A 60 4.07 5.02 0.36
N ALA A 61 4.64 6.23 0.40
CA ALA A 61 6.07 6.44 0.50
C ALA A 61 6.64 5.94 1.83
N ALA A 62 5.97 6.24 2.95
CA ALA A 62 6.40 5.77 4.26
C ALA A 62 6.37 4.24 4.35
N LEU A 63 5.36 3.59 3.76
CA LEU A 63 5.28 2.13 3.68
C LEU A 63 6.45 1.53 2.88
N ALA A 64 6.79 2.12 1.72
CA ALA A 64 7.90 1.66 0.90
C ALA A 64 9.23 1.78 1.63
N LEU A 65 9.46 2.91 2.31
CA LEU A 65 10.67 3.17 3.08
C LEU A 65 10.82 2.20 4.27
N VAL A 66 9.73 1.95 5.01
CA VAL A 66 9.73 0.98 6.10
C VAL A 66 10.06 -0.41 5.60
N ALA A 67 9.42 -0.86 4.51
CA ALA A 67 9.67 -2.17 3.92
C ALA A 67 11.11 -2.31 3.41
N ALA A 68 11.64 -1.26 2.77
CA ALA A 68 13.01 -1.23 2.27
C ALA A 68 14.07 -1.08 3.39
N GLY A 69 13.68 -0.71 4.60
CA GLY A 69 14.59 -0.44 5.72
C GLY A 69 15.33 0.89 5.60
N VAL A 70 14.71 1.90 4.96
CA VAL A 70 15.25 3.24 4.74
C VAL A 70 14.55 4.23 5.68
N ALA A 71 15.31 5.12 6.31
CA ALA A 71 14.74 6.15 7.20
C ALA A 71 14.01 7.24 6.39
N ALA A 72 12.84 7.69 6.81
CA ALA A 72 12.12 8.79 6.13
C ALA A 72 12.62 10.19 6.50
N GLU A 73 13.23 10.32 7.69
CA GLU A 73 13.71 11.60 8.22
C GLU A 73 14.64 12.31 7.22
N GLY A 74 14.36 13.57 6.93
CA GLY A 74 15.18 14.41 6.04
C GLY A 74 15.08 14.05 4.56
N ARG A 75 14.05 13.31 4.14
CA ARG A 75 13.83 12.94 2.72
C ARG A 75 12.52 13.48 2.17
N SER A 76 12.48 13.63 0.85
CA SER A 76 11.27 13.98 0.10
C SER A 76 11.06 13.08 -1.11
N ILE A 77 9.83 13.06 -1.61
CA ILE A 77 9.50 12.61 -2.98
C ILE A 77 8.59 13.65 -3.64
N SER A 78 8.63 13.68 -4.97
CA SER A 78 7.70 14.48 -5.76
C SER A 78 6.68 13.57 -6.43
N VAL A 79 5.41 13.95 -6.37
CA VAL A 79 4.31 13.14 -6.94
C VAL A 79 3.44 13.99 -7.86
N LEU A 80 3.34 13.55 -9.10
CA LEU A 80 2.50 14.14 -10.13
C LEU A 80 1.25 13.27 -10.36
N PHE A 81 0.08 13.87 -10.17
CA PHE A 81 -1.21 13.30 -10.53
C PHE A 81 -1.72 13.96 -11.82
N ALA A 82 -1.69 13.24 -12.93
CA ALA A 82 -1.99 13.76 -14.27
C ALA A 82 -2.94 12.85 -15.06
N ASP A 83 -3.24 13.24 -16.30
CA ASP A 83 -3.97 12.43 -17.28
C ASP A 83 -3.04 11.50 -18.09
N ASP A 84 -3.63 10.53 -18.78
CA ASP A 84 -2.92 9.60 -19.68
C ASP A 84 -2.13 10.32 -20.77
N ASP A 85 -2.66 11.42 -21.33
CA ASP A 85 -1.99 12.17 -22.38
C ASP A 85 -0.67 12.79 -21.87
N THR A 86 -0.67 13.31 -20.64
CA THR A 86 0.53 13.85 -19.99
C THR A 86 1.52 12.75 -19.68
N VAL A 87 1.06 11.65 -19.09
CA VAL A 87 1.95 10.51 -18.80
C VAL A 87 2.52 9.88 -20.07
N ALA A 88 1.76 9.81 -21.17
CA ALA A 88 2.25 9.33 -22.45
C ALA A 88 3.36 10.23 -23.03
N ARG A 89 3.22 11.56 -22.93
CA ARG A 89 4.28 12.51 -23.34
C ARG A 89 5.55 12.35 -22.50
N LEU A 90 5.41 12.12 -21.19
CA LEU A 90 6.54 11.84 -20.31
C LEU A 90 7.19 10.49 -20.67
N ASN A 91 6.41 9.45 -20.89
CA ASN A 91 6.90 8.13 -21.28
C ASN A 91 7.66 8.17 -22.62
N GLU A 92 7.16 8.95 -23.59
CA GLU A 92 7.87 9.18 -24.85
C GLU A 92 9.20 9.89 -24.63
N SER A 93 9.19 10.98 -23.85
CA SER A 93 10.37 11.84 -23.64
C SER A 93 11.51 11.12 -22.91
N PHE A 94 11.19 10.30 -21.91
CA PHE A 94 12.19 9.66 -21.05
C PHE A 94 12.50 8.20 -21.40
N ARG A 95 11.52 7.47 -21.96
CA ARG A 95 11.64 6.03 -22.24
C ARG A 95 11.47 5.69 -23.73
N GLY A 96 11.21 6.68 -24.59
CA GLY A 96 10.99 6.47 -26.03
C GLY A 96 9.69 5.71 -26.36
N LYS A 97 8.73 5.68 -25.42
CA LYS A 97 7.48 4.92 -25.53
C LYS A 97 6.28 5.87 -25.56
N ALA A 98 5.72 6.11 -26.75
CA ALA A 98 4.54 6.95 -26.94
C ALA A 98 3.22 6.24 -26.59
N ALA A 99 3.09 5.79 -25.34
CA ALA A 99 1.88 5.17 -24.80
C ALA A 99 1.73 5.52 -23.30
N PRO A 100 0.50 5.69 -22.80
CA PRO A 100 0.29 5.85 -21.36
C PRO A 100 0.67 4.56 -20.61
N THR A 101 0.97 4.73 -19.33
CA THR A 101 1.13 3.66 -18.36
C THR A 101 0.55 4.15 -17.04
N ASN A 102 0.20 3.24 -16.13
CA ASN A 102 -0.39 3.62 -14.84
C ASN A 102 0.55 4.47 -13.97
N VAL A 103 1.83 4.10 -13.89
CA VAL A 103 2.84 4.79 -13.09
C VAL A 103 4.19 4.89 -13.82
N LEU A 104 4.85 6.04 -13.66
CA LEU A 104 6.25 6.27 -14.02
C LEU A 104 7.02 6.67 -12.78
N SER A 105 8.31 6.34 -12.76
CA SER A 105 9.21 6.69 -11.65
C SER A 105 10.59 7.05 -12.18
N TRP A 106 11.16 8.12 -11.63
CA TRP A 106 12.48 8.65 -11.95
C TRP A 106 13.31 8.80 -10.68
N PRO A 107 14.26 7.89 -10.41
CA PRO A 107 15.08 7.96 -9.20
C PRO A 107 16.03 9.16 -9.25
N ALA A 108 16.16 9.87 -8.12
CA ALA A 108 17.21 10.89 -7.97
C ALA A 108 18.61 10.26 -7.80
N HIS A 109 18.66 9.03 -7.30
CA HIS A 109 19.88 8.30 -7.01
C HIS A 109 19.96 7.01 -7.83
N GLU A 110 21.12 6.72 -8.44
CA GLU A 110 21.37 5.44 -9.12
C GLU A 110 21.65 4.33 -8.08
N LEU A 111 20.59 3.83 -7.45
CA LEU A 111 20.65 2.83 -6.37
C LEU A 111 20.51 1.39 -6.86
N ARG A 112 20.04 1.22 -8.10
CA ARG A 112 19.94 -0.07 -8.77
C ARG A 112 21.28 -0.78 -8.65
N ALA A 113 21.23 -2.06 -8.30
CA ALA A 113 22.42 -2.86 -8.24
C ALA A 113 22.90 -3.17 -9.68
N GLU A 114 23.58 -2.22 -10.33
CA GLU A 114 24.10 -2.34 -11.70
C GLU A 114 25.45 -3.08 -11.79
N ALA A 115 25.84 -3.79 -10.73
CA ALA A 115 27.06 -4.58 -10.76
C ALA A 115 26.85 -5.80 -11.67
N GLU A 116 27.61 -5.89 -12.77
CA GLU A 116 27.78 -7.12 -13.53
C GLU A 116 28.04 -8.30 -12.56
N GLY A 117 27.20 -9.33 -12.62
CA GLY A 117 27.29 -10.48 -11.74
C GLY A 117 26.49 -10.40 -10.44
N ARG A 118 25.61 -9.40 -10.26
CA ARG A 118 24.69 -9.40 -9.11
C ARG A 118 23.76 -10.62 -9.10
N ALA A 119 23.50 -11.14 -7.90
CA ALA A 119 22.53 -12.21 -7.70
C ALA A 119 21.11 -11.75 -8.09
N ASP A 120 20.31 -12.68 -8.57
CA ASP A 120 18.87 -12.49 -8.77
C ASP A 120 18.16 -12.35 -7.40
N GLY A 121 17.40 -11.28 -7.20
CA GLY A 121 16.81 -10.94 -5.91
C GLY A 121 17.77 -10.30 -4.91
N ALA A 122 18.88 -9.72 -5.37
CA ALA A 122 19.77 -8.94 -4.51
C ALA A 122 19.15 -7.58 -4.17
N ARG A 123 19.21 -7.17 -2.89
CA ARG A 123 18.77 -5.83 -2.47
C ARG A 123 19.63 -4.73 -3.13
N PRO A 124 19.03 -3.60 -3.53
CA PRO A 124 19.74 -2.43 -4.02
C PRO A 124 20.65 -1.81 -2.94
N SER A 125 21.51 -0.87 -3.36
CA SER A 125 22.28 -0.06 -2.43
C SER A 125 21.35 0.89 -1.65
N ALA A 126 21.66 1.14 -0.39
CA ALA A 126 20.93 2.14 0.39
C ALA A 126 21.20 3.56 -0.18
N PRO A 127 20.20 4.47 -0.17
CA PRO A 127 20.43 5.87 -0.49
C PRO A 127 21.49 6.46 0.46
N PRO A 128 22.24 7.49 0.00
CA PRO A 128 23.14 8.22 0.88
C PRO A 128 22.36 8.80 2.08
N PRO A 129 23.03 9.04 3.22
CA PRO A 129 22.40 9.77 4.31
C PRO A 129 22.05 11.19 3.85
N PRO A 130 20.91 11.75 4.30
CA PRO A 130 20.54 13.12 3.94
C PRO A 130 21.61 14.10 4.45
N GLU A 131 21.93 15.11 3.64
CA GLU A 131 22.92 16.12 4.01
C GLU A 131 22.34 17.09 5.06
N THR A 132 22.58 16.86 6.34
CA THR A 132 22.04 17.71 7.43
C THR A 132 22.92 18.92 7.78
N ASP A 133 24.17 18.94 7.29
CA ASP A 133 25.23 19.81 7.82
C ASP A 133 25.52 21.05 6.93
N GLY A 134 24.64 21.34 5.97
CA GLY A 134 24.74 22.53 5.13
C GLY A 134 24.54 23.84 5.92
N PRO A 135 25.21 24.95 5.55
CA PRO A 135 25.16 26.22 6.29
C PRO A 135 23.77 26.87 6.33
N TRP A 136 22.80 26.37 5.57
CA TRP A 136 21.42 26.86 5.51
C TRP A 136 20.40 25.89 6.11
N GLY A 137 20.85 24.79 6.74
CA GLY A 137 20.02 23.61 6.95
C GLY A 137 19.83 22.88 5.61
N GLY A 138 20.05 21.58 5.56
CA GLY A 138 19.89 20.81 4.32
C GLY A 138 18.45 20.86 3.83
N GLU A 139 18.25 21.12 2.53
CA GLU A 139 17.00 20.74 1.87
C GLU A 139 16.80 19.22 2.01
N PRO A 140 15.57 18.72 2.13
CA PRO A 140 15.32 17.28 2.17
C PRO A 140 15.98 16.59 0.97
N ASP A 141 16.61 15.45 1.21
CA ASP A 141 17.16 14.60 0.15
C ASP A 141 16.00 14.00 -0.66
N SER A 142 15.81 14.52 -1.88
CA SER A 142 14.79 14.00 -2.77
C SER A 142 15.17 12.61 -3.26
N LEU A 143 14.26 11.65 -3.11
CA LEU A 143 14.41 10.30 -3.63
C LEU A 143 14.03 10.22 -5.13
N GLY A 144 13.34 11.23 -5.64
CA GLY A 144 12.94 11.34 -7.05
C GLY A 144 11.42 11.54 -7.24
N ASP A 145 10.99 11.27 -8.46
CA ASP A 145 9.66 11.65 -8.96
C ASP A 145 8.79 10.43 -9.29
N VAL A 146 7.51 10.48 -8.93
CA VAL A 146 6.48 9.50 -9.34
C VAL A 146 5.37 10.23 -10.10
N ALA A 147 4.95 9.71 -11.26
CA ALA A 147 3.79 10.23 -11.99
C ALA A 147 2.73 9.15 -12.19
N LEU A 148 1.46 9.50 -11.96
CA LEU A 148 0.29 8.61 -12.07
C LEU A 148 -0.68 9.12 -13.14
N ALA A 149 -1.24 8.21 -13.94
CA ALA A 149 -2.15 8.51 -15.05
C ALA A 149 -3.61 8.19 -14.69
N TRP A 150 -4.48 9.20 -14.67
CA TRP A 150 -5.86 9.07 -14.19
C TRP A 150 -6.63 7.95 -14.90
N GLU A 151 -6.72 8.00 -16.23
CA GLU A 151 -7.57 7.08 -16.99
C GLU A 151 -7.12 5.64 -16.81
N THR A 152 -5.82 5.39 -16.94
CA THR A 152 -5.28 4.04 -16.76
C THR A 152 -5.53 3.53 -15.34
N VAL A 153 -5.20 4.31 -14.32
CA VAL A 153 -5.35 3.90 -12.91
C VAL A 153 -6.82 3.69 -12.55
N ALA A 154 -7.72 4.59 -12.96
CA ALA A 154 -9.15 4.47 -12.69
C ALA A 154 -9.75 3.24 -13.39
N ALA A 155 -9.39 3.00 -14.66
CA ALA A 155 -9.87 1.85 -15.42
C ALA A 155 -9.37 0.52 -14.83
N GLU A 156 -8.12 0.46 -14.37
CA GLU A 156 -7.57 -0.72 -13.69
C GLU A 156 -8.28 -1.00 -12.37
N ALA A 157 -8.49 0.03 -11.55
CA ALA A 157 -9.19 -0.11 -10.28
C ALA A 157 -10.63 -0.62 -10.47
N GLU A 158 -11.35 -0.08 -11.47
CA GLU A 158 -12.69 -0.55 -11.84
C GLU A 158 -12.68 -2.01 -12.32
N ALA A 159 -11.77 -2.35 -13.25
CA ALA A 159 -11.67 -3.69 -13.82
C ALA A 159 -11.36 -4.76 -12.77
N GLN A 160 -10.56 -4.41 -11.75
CA GLN A 160 -10.20 -5.29 -10.65
C GLN A 160 -11.23 -5.28 -9.50
N GLY A 161 -12.18 -4.34 -9.51
CA GLY A 161 -13.17 -4.18 -8.46
C GLY A 161 -12.57 -3.74 -7.11
N ILE A 162 -11.47 -2.98 -7.15
CA ILE A 162 -10.78 -2.44 -5.98
C ILE A 162 -11.03 -0.95 -5.83
N ALA A 163 -10.86 -0.41 -4.61
CA ALA A 163 -11.01 1.02 -4.40
C ALA A 163 -9.87 1.79 -5.10
N LEU A 164 -10.19 2.90 -5.76
CA LEU A 164 -9.20 3.76 -6.42
C LEU A 164 -8.06 4.15 -5.47
N ALA A 165 -8.39 4.52 -4.24
CA ALA A 165 -7.41 4.88 -3.23
C ALA A 165 -6.46 3.73 -2.87
N ASP A 166 -6.91 2.48 -2.90
CA ASP A 166 -6.06 1.31 -2.63
C ASP A 166 -5.15 1.02 -3.83
N HIS A 167 -5.66 1.18 -5.05
CA HIS A 167 -4.83 1.05 -6.26
C HIS A 167 -3.74 2.14 -6.31
N VAL A 168 -4.09 3.39 -5.99
CA VAL A 168 -3.13 4.50 -5.90
C VAL A 168 -2.08 4.25 -4.81
N ARG A 169 -2.46 3.71 -3.65
CA ARG A 169 -1.50 3.32 -2.60
C ARG A 169 -0.52 2.29 -3.09
N HIS A 170 -1.03 1.25 -3.77
CA HIS A 170 -0.18 0.20 -4.33
C HIS A 170 0.79 0.77 -5.38
N LEU A 171 0.30 1.56 -6.33
CA LEU A 171 1.14 2.16 -7.37
C LEU A 171 2.13 3.20 -6.82
N GLY A 172 1.75 3.97 -5.80
CA GLY A 172 2.65 4.90 -5.11
C GLY A 172 3.78 4.15 -4.38
N LEU A 173 3.44 3.09 -3.65
CA LEU A 173 4.39 2.21 -2.97
C LEU A 173 5.37 1.59 -3.98
N HIS A 174 4.82 1.03 -5.06
CA HIS A 174 5.56 0.45 -6.17
C HIS A 174 6.51 1.47 -6.82
N GLY A 175 6.02 2.67 -7.11
CA GLY A 175 6.81 3.76 -7.68
C GLY A 175 7.97 4.17 -6.78
N VAL A 176 7.74 4.28 -5.46
CA VAL A 176 8.80 4.61 -4.50
C VAL A 176 9.82 3.48 -4.37
N LEU A 177 9.42 2.20 -4.45
CA LEU A 177 10.38 1.09 -4.49
C LEU A 177 11.28 1.16 -5.73
N HIS A 178 10.76 1.59 -6.89
CA HIS A 178 11.58 1.89 -8.05
C HIS A 178 12.55 3.06 -7.84
N LEU A 179 12.14 4.11 -7.10
CA LEU A 179 13.05 5.20 -6.70
C LEU A 179 14.22 4.67 -5.84
N LEU A 180 13.95 3.68 -4.99
CA LEU A 180 14.95 3.01 -4.15
C LEU A 180 15.78 1.95 -4.88
N GLY A 181 15.62 1.83 -6.20
CA GLY A 181 16.41 0.93 -7.05
C GLY A 181 15.93 -0.52 -7.09
N TYR A 182 14.76 -0.84 -6.51
CA TYR A 182 14.12 -2.13 -6.71
C TYR A 182 13.53 -2.21 -8.12
N ASP A 183 13.45 -3.42 -8.68
CA ASP A 183 12.92 -3.67 -10.01
C ASP A 183 12.23 -5.04 -10.04
N HIS A 184 11.46 -5.32 -11.08
CA HIS A 184 10.71 -6.56 -11.24
C HIS A 184 10.91 -7.19 -12.64
N GLU A 185 11.99 -6.84 -13.35
CA GLU A 185 12.30 -7.43 -14.67
C GLU A 185 12.78 -8.89 -14.60
N ARG A 186 13.44 -9.28 -13.50
CA ARG A 186 13.94 -10.64 -13.26
C ARG A 186 13.12 -11.32 -12.17
N ASP A 187 12.89 -12.62 -12.28
CA ASP A 187 12.03 -13.36 -11.36
C ASP A 187 12.40 -13.20 -9.88
N GLY A 188 13.68 -13.19 -9.51
CA GLY A 188 14.12 -13.01 -8.12
C GLY A 188 13.99 -11.58 -7.63
N ASP A 189 14.24 -10.60 -8.49
CA ASP A 189 13.98 -9.19 -8.18
C ASP A 189 12.48 -8.92 -8.01
N ALA A 190 11.66 -9.48 -8.90
CA ALA A 190 10.19 -9.42 -8.81
C ALA A 190 9.70 -10.02 -7.49
N ARG A 191 10.12 -11.25 -7.15
CA ARG A 191 9.75 -11.86 -5.85
C ARG A 191 10.16 -11.01 -4.65
N LEU A 192 11.31 -10.34 -4.72
CA LEU A 192 11.76 -9.44 -3.65
C LEU A 192 10.87 -8.21 -3.57
N MET A 193 10.64 -7.52 -4.69
CA MET A 193 9.85 -6.28 -4.73
C MET A 193 8.38 -6.55 -4.39
N GLU A 194 7.74 -7.53 -5.03
CA GLU A 194 6.36 -7.95 -4.76
C GLU A 194 6.18 -8.36 -3.29
N GLY A 195 7.16 -9.08 -2.72
CA GLY A 195 7.14 -9.45 -1.30
C GLY A 195 7.15 -8.24 -0.36
N LEU A 196 7.95 -7.21 -0.68
CA LEU A 196 7.98 -5.96 0.07
C LEU A 196 6.65 -5.20 -0.07
N GLU A 197 6.05 -5.20 -1.26
CA GLU A 197 4.76 -4.56 -1.50
C GLU A 197 3.64 -5.22 -0.69
N SER A 198 3.53 -6.56 -0.76
CA SER A 198 2.56 -7.33 0.01
C SER A 198 2.76 -7.16 1.52
N GLU A 199 4.01 -7.25 2.01
CA GLU A 199 4.31 -7.08 3.44
C GLU A 199 3.87 -5.69 3.94
N ALA A 200 4.21 -4.64 3.20
CA ALA A 200 3.89 -3.27 3.58
C ALA A 200 2.38 -3.01 3.61
N LEU A 201 1.66 -3.45 2.58
CA LEU A 201 0.21 -3.27 2.50
C LEU A 201 -0.53 -4.09 3.57
N LEU A 202 -0.12 -5.33 3.82
CA LEU A 202 -0.70 -6.16 4.88
C LEU A 202 -0.44 -5.57 6.27
N ALA A 203 0.77 -5.05 6.52
CA ALA A 203 1.10 -4.36 7.78
C ALA A 203 0.26 -3.10 8.00
N ALA A 204 -0.17 -2.43 6.92
CA ALA A 204 -1.11 -1.31 6.95
C ALA A 204 -2.60 -1.73 7.05
N GLY A 205 -2.89 -3.04 7.16
CA GLY A 205 -4.25 -3.56 7.18
C GLY A 205 -4.98 -3.44 5.84
N ARG A 206 -4.24 -3.46 4.74
CA ARG A 206 -4.77 -3.47 3.36
C ARG A 206 -4.67 -4.87 2.76
N ALA A 207 -5.39 -5.10 1.66
CA ALA A 207 -5.33 -6.35 0.93
C ALA A 207 -4.01 -6.49 0.18
N ASP A 208 -3.56 -7.73 -0.01
CA ASP A 208 -2.41 -8.06 -0.84
C ASP A 208 -2.79 -7.98 -2.34
N PRO A 209 -2.11 -7.15 -3.14
CA PRO A 209 -2.46 -6.90 -4.54
C PRO A 209 -2.22 -8.10 -5.46
N TYR A 210 -1.45 -9.11 -5.04
CA TYR A 210 -1.09 -10.27 -5.86
C TYR A 210 -1.97 -11.52 -5.59
N LEU A 211 -2.80 -11.51 -4.55
CA LEU A 211 -3.66 -12.66 -4.22
C LEU A 211 -4.77 -12.90 -5.25
N ALA A 212 -5.33 -11.85 -5.84
CA ALA A 212 -6.36 -11.99 -6.87
C ALA A 212 -5.80 -12.51 -8.21
N GLN A 213 -4.53 -12.21 -8.50
CA GLN A 213 -3.85 -12.58 -9.74
C GLN A 213 -3.30 -14.02 -9.72
N SER A 214 -3.08 -14.57 -8.52
CA SER A 214 -2.52 -15.91 -8.30
C SER A 214 -3.59 -17.02 -8.17
N MET A 215 -4.88 -16.70 -8.18
CA MET A 215 -5.94 -17.71 -8.22
C MET A 215 -6.08 -18.27 -9.65
N PRO A 216 -5.94 -19.60 -9.86
CA PRO A 216 -6.27 -20.20 -11.15
C PRO A 216 -7.75 -19.95 -11.46
N ALA A 217 -8.04 -19.59 -12.72
CA ALA A 217 -9.36 -19.16 -13.21
C ALA A 217 -10.47 -20.24 -13.18
N ASP A 218 -10.36 -21.29 -12.37
CA ASP A 218 -11.35 -22.38 -12.30
C ASP A 218 -11.46 -22.99 -10.89
N GLU A 219 -11.96 -22.21 -9.92
CA GLU A 219 -12.70 -22.78 -8.79
C GLU A 219 -13.93 -21.92 -8.48
N THR A 220 -15.02 -22.18 -9.20
CA THR A 220 -16.35 -21.70 -8.78
C THR A 220 -16.70 -22.39 -7.45
N PRO A 221 -17.17 -21.68 -6.40
CA PRO A 221 -17.55 -22.31 -5.14
C PRO A 221 -18.62 -23.40 -5.34
N GLY A 222 -18.18 -24.65 -5.23
CA GLY A 222 -18.99 -25.84 -5.43
C GLY A 222 -20.14 -25.91 -4.43
N LYS A 223 -21.35 -26.05 -4.96
CA LYS A 223 -22.60 -26.36 -4.24
C LYS A 223 -22.38 -27.37 -3.11
N ILE A 224 -22.88 -27.04 -1.92
CA ILE A 224 -22.99 -27.93 -0.77
C ILE A 224 -23.66 -29.26 -1.20
N PRO A 225 -23.02 -30.42 -1.03
CA PRO A 225 -23.63 -31.69 -1.40
C PRO A 225 -24.81 -31.97 -0.45
N LYS A 226 -26.00 -32.13 -1.04
CA LYS A 226 -27.22 -32.51 -0.31
C LYS A 226 -27.04 -33.91 0.29
N LYS A 227 -27.14 -34.01 1.61
CA LYS A 227 -27.14 -35.27 2.38
C LYS A 227 -28.13 -36.28 1.77
N ALA A 228 -27.63 -37.44 1.33
CA ALA A 228 -28.46 -38.59 0.99
C ALA A 228 -29.01 -39.23 2.28
N ARG A 229 -30.34 -39.28 2.41
CA ARG A 229 -31.02 -40.02 3.50
C ARG A 229 -30.84 -41.52 3.30
N PRO A 230 -30.55 -42.32 4.35
CA PRO A 230 -30.52 -43.76 4.20
C PRO A 230 -31.96 -44.29 4.09
N ARG A 231 -32.23 -45.11 3.07
CA ARG A 231 -33.44 -45.91 2.99
C ARG A 231 -33.21 -47.24 3.71
N ALA A 232 -34.14 -47.56 4.60
CA ALA A 232 -34.20 -48.78 5.39
C ALA A 232 -34.59 -50.02 4.55
N GLY A 233 -34.13 -51.20 4.97
CA GLY A 233 -34.99 -52.39 5.04
C GLY A 233 -34.73 -53.55 4.07
N ALA A 234 -33.86 -54.47 4.51
CA ALA A 234 -34.10 -55.92 4.72
C ALA A 234 -34.50 -56.88 3.55
N LYS A 235 -33.69 -57.94 3.33
CA LYS A 235 -33.94 -59.37 3.72
C LYS A 235 -33.18 -60.40 2.84
N LYS A 236 -32.25 -61.13 3.48
CA LYS A 236 -32.10 -62.62 3.62
C LYS A 236 -32.33 -63.59 2.43
N ALA A 237 -31.31 -64.41 2.09
CA ALA A 237 -31.36 -65.88 1.82
C ALA A 237 -29.91 -66.41 1.57
N ARG A 238 -29.30 -67.20 2.47
CA ARG A 238 -29.11 -68.68 2.46
C ARG A 238 -28.70 -69.30 1.11
N SER A 239 -27.53 -69.95 1.01
CA SER A 239 -27.32 -71.42 1.17
C SER A 239 -25.99 -71.91 0.58
N ASP A 240 -25.63 -73.14 0.97
CA ASP A 240 -24.36 -73.88 0.95
C ASP A 240 -23.74 -74.30 -0.41
N GLY A 241 -22.49 -74.77 -0.34
CA GLY A 241 -21.86 -75.75 -1.24
C GLY A 241 -20.88 -75.13 -2.25
N ARG A 242 -19.60 -75.50 -2.34
CA ARG A 242 -18.95 -76.79 -2.14
C ARG A 242 -17.43 -76.60 -1.97
#